data_AF-A0A1I7XJL2-F1
#
_entry.id   AF-A0A1I7XJL2-F1
#
_cell.length_a   1.000
_cell.length_b   1.000
_cell.length_c   1.000
_cell.angle_alpha   90.00
_cell.angle_beta   90.00
_cell.angle_gamma   90.00
#
_symmetry.space_group_name_H-M   'P 1'
#
loop_
_entity.id
_entity.type
_entity.pdbx_description
1 polymer ?
#
loop_
_entity_poly.entity_id
_entity_poly.type
_entity_poly.pdbx_seq_one_letter_code
_entity_poly.pdbx_strand_id
1 'polypeptide(L)'
;MSRRKNIPSNQRVMIEVLLDQNLGQVQIAKKNRRARVALAREHLTWSTADCSKVFNRFGSDGKKYVRRRPGEEFMPKCTIPSIKHGGGSVMVWVAFNRNGVGLLHIVEGIMDSTS
;
A
#
# COMPACT_ATOMS: atom_id res chain seq x y z
N MET A 1 21.58 -18.42 42.27
CA MET A 1 22.42 -18.78 41.10
C MET A 1 21.50 -19.25 39.97
N SER A 2 21.26 -18.42 38.95
CA SER A 2 20.28 -18.70 37.90
C SER A 2 20.86 -19.64 36.83
N ARG A 3 20.21 -20.78 36.58
CA ARG A 3 20.63 -21.76 35.56
C ARG A 3 20.43 -21.14 34.18
N ARG A 4 21.53 -20.80 33.49
CA ARG A 4 21.49 -20.52 32.04
C ARG A 4 21.04 -21.80 31.33
N LYS A 5 19.81 -21.82 30.82
CA LYS A 5 19.32 -22.93 29.98
C LYS A 5 20.14 -22.91 28.68
N ASN A 6 20.97 -23.93 28.48
CA ASN A 6 21.81 -24.07 27.30
C ASN A 6 20.93 -24.57 26.14
N ILE A 7 20.63 -23.70 25.18
CA ILE A 7 19.80 -24.03 24.02
C ILE A 7 20.71 -24.71 23.00
N PRO A 8 20.44 -25.97 22.60
CA PRO A 8 21.27 -26.68 21.64
C PRO A 8 21.25 -25.97 20.27
N SER A 9 22.37 -26.02 19.55
CA SER A 9 22.64 -25.22 18.34
C SER A 9 21.55 -25.34 17.28
N ASN A 10 21.00 -26.55 17.10
CA ASN A 10 19.89 -26.82 16.20
C ASN A 10 18.59 -26.10 16.60
N GLN A 11 18.30 -25.95 17.89
CA GLN A 11 17.16 -25.17 18.36
C GLN A 11 17.39 -23.66 18.15
N ARG A 12 18.62 -23.16 18.23
CA ARG A 12 18.94 -21.77 17.85
C ARG A 12 18.70 -21.52 16.35
N VAL A 13 19.19 -22.40 15.49
CA VAL A 13 18.98 -22.30 14.04
C VAL A 13 17.49 -22.40 13.69
N MET A 14 16.76 -23.32 14.32
CA MET A 14 15.31 -23.43 14.12
C MET A 14 14.56 -22.20 14.63
N ILE A 15 14.96 -21.61 15.76
CA ILE A 15 14.38 -20.36 16.26
C ILE A 15 14.69 -19.20 15.31
N GLU A 16 15.91 -19.07 14.80
CA GLU A 16 16.26 -18.04 13.80
C GLU A 16 15.46 -18.23 12.50
N VAL A 17 15.38 -19.46 11.98
CA VAL A 17 14.60 -19.79 10.78
C VAL A 17 13.12 -19.51 10.98
N LEU A 18 12.55 -19.85 12.15
CA LEU A 18 11.15 -19.59 12.48
C LEU A 18 10.87 -18.10 12.72
N LEU A 19 11.84 -17.33 13.26
CA LEU A 19 11.75 -15.88 13.37
C LEU A 19 11.76 -15.21 11.99
N ASP A 20 12.55 -15.72 11.05
CA ASP A 20 12.59 -15.28 9.65
C ASP A 20 11.34 -15.71 8.86
N GLN A 21 10.70 -16.82 9.24
CA GLN A 21 9.48 -17.35 8.61
C GLN A 21 8.16 -16.85 9.25
N ASN A 22 8.22 -15.93 10.23
CA ASN A 22 7.03 -15.39 10.88
C ASN A 22 6.00 -14.86 9.84
N LEU A 23 4.79 -15.43 9.93
CA LEU A 23 3.60 -15.24 9.09
C LEU A 23 2.94 -13.84 9.20
N GLY A 24 3.75 -12.79 9.08
CA GLY A 24 3.32 -11.39 8.91
C GLY A 24 4.25 -10.62 7.97
N GLN A 25 5.03 -11.35 7.17
CA GLN A 25 6.16 -10.81 6.43
C GLN A 25 5.67 -9.93 5.28
N VAL A 26 5.58 -8.64 5.56
CA VAL A 26 5.45 -7.58 4.57
C VAL A 26 6.54 -7.80 3.51
N GLN A 27 6.13 -8.21 2.31
CA GLN A 27 6.97 -8.51 1.15
C GLN A 27 7.56 -7.22 0.54
N ILE A 28 8.15 -6.37 1.37
CA ILE A 28 8.86 -5.17 0.95
C ILE A 28 10.34 -5.52 0.83
N ALA A 29 10.92 -5.25 -0.33
CA ALA A 29 12.35 -5.42 -0.56
C ALA A 29 13.19 -4.75 0.55
N LYS A 30 14.29 -5.38 0.94
CA LYS A 30 15.16 -4.90 2.04
C LYS A 30 15.61 -3.44 1.84
N LYS A 31 15.87 -3.02 0.59
CA LYS A 31 16.17 -1.63 0.22
C LYS A 31 15.03 -0.67 0.57
N ASN A 32 13.80 -1.03 0.22
CA ASN A 32 12.61 -0.22 0.49
C ASN A 32 12.30 -0.16 1.98
N ARG A 33 12.53 -1.25 2.74
CA ARG A 33 12.39 -1.22 4.21
C ARG A 33 13.37 -0.23 4.84
N ARG A 34 14.64 -0.26 4.44
CA ARG A 34 15.66 0.67 4.92
C ARG A 34 15.31 2.12 4.58
N ALA A 35 14.90 2.39 3.35
CA ALA A 35 14.50 3.73 2.91
C ALA A 35 13.30 4.27 3.72
N ARG A 36 12.28 3.43 3.96
CA ARG A 36 11.12 3.81 4.78
C ARG A 36 11.50 4.10 6.24
N VAL A 37 12.40 3.31 6.83
CA VAL A 37 12.86 3.52 8.21
C VAL A 37 13.73 4.77 8.33
N ALA A 38 14.63 5.02 7.37
CA ALA A 38 15.41 6.26 7.32
C ALA A 38 14.48 7.48 7.18
N LEU A 39 13.54 7.38 6.22
CA LEU A 39 12.26 8.07 6.10
C LEU A 39 11.73 8.61 7.42
N ALA A 40 11.19 7.67 8.19
CA ALA A 40 10.52 7.93 9.46
C ALA A 40 11.46 8.50 10.53
N ARG A 41 12.74 8.11 10.55
CA ARG A 41 13.70 8.61 11.54
C ARG A 41 14.06 10.07 11.31
N GLU A 42 14.31 10.46 10.07
CA GLU A 42 14.61 11.85 9.69
C GLU A 42 13.45 12.79 10.04
N HIS A 43 12.22 12.30 9.87
CA HIS A 43 10.99 13.07 10.02
C HIS A 43 10.33 12.85 11.40
N LEU A 44 11.01 12.20 12.35
CA LEU A 44 10.47 11.84 13.65
C LEU A 44 10.13 13.06 14.51
N THR A 45 10.91 14.13 14.38
CA THR A 45 10.79 15.37 15.16
C THR A 45 9.93 16.43 14.46
N TRP A 46 9.30 16.09 13.34
CA TRP A 46 8.46 17.05 12.61
C TRP A 46 7.27 17.49 13.45
N SER A 47 7.06 18.80 13.45
CA SER A 47 5.90 19.42 14.08
C SER A 47 4.67 19.30 13.17
N THR A 48 3.50 19.58 13.73
CA THR A 48 2.25 19.70 12.93
C THR A 48 2.37 20.74 11.81
N ALA A 49 3.17 21.80 12.02
CA ALA A 49 3.43 22.80 11.00
C ALA A 49 4.29 22.24 9.86
N ASP A 50 5.24 21.35 10.14
CA ASP A 50 6.07 20.71 9.11
C ASP A 50 5.26 19.71 8.30
N CYS A 51 4.43 18.90 8.97
CA CYS A 51 3.51 17.98 8.30
C CYS A 51 2.47 18.68 7.42
N SER A 52 2.08 19.92 7.75
CA SER A 52 1.10 20.68 6.97
C SER A 52 1.59 21.11 5.58
N LYS A 53 2.91 21.09 5.35
CA LYS A 53 3.57 21.45 4.09
C LYS A 53 3.71 20.26 3.13
N VAL A 54 3.37 19.05 3.58
CA VAL A 54 3.55 17.80 2.82
C VAL A 54 2.33 17.51 1.97
N PHE A 55 2.54 17.14 0.71
CA PHE A 55 1.50 16.68 -0.21
C PHE A 55 1.58 15.16 -0.37
N ASN A 56 0.46 14.44 -0.19
CA ASN A 56 0.37 12.99 -0.35
C ASN A 56 -0.03 12.61 -1.79
N ARG A 57 0.67 11.64 -2.39
CA ARG A 57 0.43 11.16 -3.76
C ARG A 57 0.00 9.69 -3.72
N PHE A 58 -1.29 9.34 -3.57
CA PHE A 58 -1.86 8.00 -3.94
C PHE A 58 -3.41 7.85 -3.68
N GLY A 59 -4.12 7.10 -4.56
CA GLY A 59 -5.47 6.49 -4.38
C GLY A 59 -6.19 6.20 -5.73
N SER A 60 -7.36 5.52 -5.85
CA SER A 60 -7.71 4.09 -5.62
C SER A 60 -8.47 3.53 -6.86
N ASP A 61 -8.53 2.21 -7.07
CA ASP A 61 -9.33 1.56 -8.13
C ASP A 61 -10.85 1.53 -7.78
N GLY A 62 -11.68 2.35 -8.43
CA GLY A 62 -13.11 2.55 -8.14
C GLY A 62 -14.07 1.36 -8.41
N LYS A 63 -15.35 1.49 -8.00
CA LYS A 63 -16.38 0.42 -7.99
C LYS A 63 -17.09 0.19 -9.35
N LYS A 64 -17.53 -1.05 -9.59
CA LYS A 64 -18.35 -1.49 -10.75
C LYS A 64 -19.73 -2.02 -10.34
N TYR A 65 -20.74 -1.88 -11.20
CA TYR A 65 -22.14 -2.30 -10.95
C TYR A 65 -22.73 -3.16 -12.09
N VAL A 66 -23.64 -4.09 -11.77
CA VAL A 66 -24.32 -5.04 -12.68
C VAL A 66 -25.83 -5.07 -12.37
N ARG A 67 -26.71 -5.07 -13.39
CA ARG A 67 -28.18 -5.24 -13.22
C ARG A 67 -28.57 -6.72 -13.32
N ARG A 68 -29.45 -7.18 -12.42
CA ARG A 68 -29.77 -8.61 -12.21
C ARG A 68 -31.25 -8.80 -11.91
N ARG A 69 -31.84 -9.92 -12.34
CA ARG A 69 -33.15 -10.38 -11.86
C ARG A 69 -32.97 -11.27 -10.60
N PRO A 70 -33.99 -11.40 -9.72
CA PRO A 70 -33.88 -12.21 -8.51
C PRO A 70 -33.56 -13.68 -8.84
N GLY A 71 -32.46 -14.20 -8.30
CA GLY A 71 -32.02 -15.59 -8.51
C GLY A 71 -30.97 -15.81 -9.63
N GLU A 72 -30.64 -14.80 -10.44
CA GLU A 72 -29.63 -14.91 -11.53
C GLU A 72 -28.21 -14.49 -11.09
N GLU A 73 -28.00 -14.31 -9.79
CA GLU A 73 -26.84 -13.64 -9.19
C GLU A 73 -25.49 -14.30 -9.47
N PHE A 74 -25.48 -15.63 -9.58
CA PHE A 74 -24.29 -16.47 -9.76
C PHE A 74 -24.17 -17.02 -11.18
N MET A 75 -25.05 -16.60 -12.09
CA MET A 75 -24.88 -16.95 -13.50
C MET A 75 -23.57 -16.30 -13.99
N PRO A 76 -22.68 -17.03 -14.67
CA PRO A 76 -21.48 -16.47 -15.31
C PRO A 76 -21.81 -15.31 -16.27
N LYS A 77 -23.07 -15.25 -16.73
CA LYS A 77 -23.67 -14.19 -17.54
C LYS A 77 -23.89 -12.87 -16.79
N CYS A 78 -23.79 -12.86 -15.46
CA CYS A 78 -23.99 -11.74 -14.53
C CYS A 78 -22.75 -11.44 -13.67
N THR A 79 -21.62 -12.13 -13.92
CA THR A 79 -20.33 -11.93 -13.24
C THR A 79 -19.28 -11.54 -14.28
N ILE A 80 -18.55 -10.44 -14.04
CA ILE A 80 -17.36 -10.11 -14.85
C ILE A 80 -16.14 -10.72 -14.13
N PRO A 81 -15.43 -11.72 -14.68
CA PRO A 81 -14.08 -12.06 -14.21
C PRO A 81 -13.14 -10.93 -14.65
N SER A 82 -12.57 -10.22 -13.70
CA SER A 82 -11.84 -8.98 -13.99
C SER A 82 -10.64 -8.80 -13.06
N ILE A 83 -9.49 -8.48 -13.66
CA ILE A 83 -8.36 -7.79 -13.00
C ILE A 83 -8.52 -6.26 -13.15
N LYS A 84 -9.02 -5.80 -14.31
CA LYS A 84 -9.43 -4.42 -14.58
C LYS A 84 -10.76 -4.36 -15.32
N HIS A 85 -11.47 -3.28 -15.10
CA HIS A 85 -12.85 -3.10 -15.51
C HIS A 85 -13.00 -2.33 -16.82
N GLY A 86 -13.84 -2.78 -17.76
CA GLY A 86 -14.06 -2.15 -19.08
C GLY A 86 -14.85 -0.83 -19.13
N GLY A 87 -14.82 -0.01 -18.07
CA GLY A 87 -15.51 1.29 -18.03
C GLY A 87 -14.61 2.49 -18.37
N GLY A 88 -13.38 2.24 -18.81
CA GLY A 88 -12.34 3.25 -18.84
C GLY A 88 -11.86 3.64 -17.45
N SER A 89 -10.78 4.40 -17.37
CA SER A 89 -10.27 5.00 -16.13
C SER A 89 -9.76 6.40 -16.43
N VAL A 90 -10.13 7.37 -15.61
CA VAL A 90 -9.55 8.72 -15.66
C VAL A 90 -8.37 8.76 -14.70
N MET A 91 -7.19 9.13 -15.20
CA MET A 91 -6.05 9.43 -14.35
C MET A 91 -6.12 10.90 -13.96
N VAL A 92 -6.03 11.17 -12.66
CA VAL A 92 -6.09 12.53 -12.13
C VAL A 92 -4.85 12.74 -11.26
N TRP A 93 -4.18 13.87 -11.46
CA TRP A 93 -3.18 14.38 -10.55
C TRP A 93 -3.81 15.44 -9.66
N VAL A 94 -3.70 15.25 -8.35
CA VAL A 94 -4.22 16.19 -7.36
C VAL A 94 -3.20 16.36 -6.25
N ALA A 95 -3.05 17.60 -5.79
CA ALA A 95 -2.32 17.92 -4.58
C ALA A 95 -3.32 18.38 -3.52
N PHE A 96 -3.14 17.98 -2.26
CA PHE A 96 -3.93 18.48 -1.13
C PHE A 96 -3.00 18.70 0.06
N ASN A 97 -3.32 19.72 0.87
CA ASN A 97 -2.60 20.01 2.11
C ASN A 97 -3.59 20.02 3.29
N ARG A 98 -3.10 20.34 4.48
CA ARG A 98 -3.92 20.43 5.69
C ARG A 98 -5.10 21.41 5.55
N ASN A 99 -4.96 22.43 4.72
CA ASN A 99 -5.94 23.51 4.57
C ASN A 99 -6.99 23.22 3.48
N GLY A 100 -6.80 22.19 2.66
CA GLY A 100 -7.78 21.80 1.65
C GLY A 100 -7.20 21.10 0.43
N VAL A 101 -8.07 20.88 -0.55
CA VAL A 101 -7.73 20.30 -1.85
C VAL A 101 -7.14 21.40 -2.73
N GLY A 102 -5.98 21.13 -3.31
CA GLY A 102 -5.34 21.99 -4.31
C GLY A 102 -5.86 21.71 -5.72
N LEU A 103 -5.11 22.13 -6.73
CA LEU A 103 -5.52 21.97 -8.13
C LEU A 103 -5.66 20.49 -8.51
N LEU A 104 -6.73 20.20 -9.26
CA LEU A 104 -7.03 18.91 -9.84
C LEU A 104 -6.73 18.99 -11.35
N HIS A 105 -5.84 18.14 -11.83
CA HIS A 105 -5.46 18.04 -13.24
C HIS A 105 -5.82 16.66 -13.78
N ILE A 106 -6.62 16.61 -14.85
CA ILE A 106 -6.91 15.37 -15.57
C ILE A 106 -5.71 15.07 -16.47
N VAL A 107 -5.11 13.89 -16.31
CA VAL A 107 -3.96 13.45 -17.10
C VAL A 107 -4.46 12.66 -18.29
N GLU A 108 -4.17 13.16 -19.48
CA GLU A 108 -4.44 12.47 -20.74
C GLU A 108 -3.24 11.59 -21.10
N GLY A 109 -3.44 10.27 -21.13
CA GLY A 109 -2.37 9.32 -21.44
C GLY A 109 -1.45 8.98 -20.28
N ILE A 110 -0.17 8.75 -20.56
CA ILE A 110 0.84 8.38 -19.56
C ILE A 110 1.56 9.65 -19.12
N MET A 111 1.59 9.90 -17.81
CA MET A 111 2.33 11.02 -17.23
C MET A 111 3.82 10.91 -17.57
N ASP A 112 4.38 11.95 -18.18
CA ASP A 112 5.81 12.11 -18.39
C ASP A 112 6.38 13.17 -17.43
N SER A 113 7.68 13.47 -17.53
CA SER A 113 8.33 14.46 -16.67
C SER A 113 8.06 15.92 -17.07
N THR A 114 7.34 16.15 -18.17
CA THR A 114 7.24 17.45 -18.85
C THR A 114 5.79 17.93 -18.98
N SER A 115 4.82 17.05 -18.69
CA SER A 115 3.38 17.30 -18.74
C SER A 115 2.83 17.98 -17.49
#